data_AF-F6I5F9-F1
#
_entry.id   AF-F6I5F9-F1
#
_cell.length_a   1.000
_cell.length_b   1.000
_cell.length_c   1.000
_cell.angle_alpha   90.00
_cell.angle_beta   90.00
_cell.angle_gamma   90.00
#
_symmetry.space_group_name_H-M   'P 1'
#
loop_
_entity.id
_entity.type
_entity.pdbx_description
1 polymer ?
#
loop_
_entity_poly.entity_id
_entity_poly.type
_entity_poly.pdbx_seq_one_letter_code
_entity_poly.pdbx_strand_id
1 'polypeptide(L)'
;MDPQAFIRLSIGSLGLRIPGPALNAAKSGIHAVPSPCSCEIRLRGFPVQTSSVPLVSSPEATPDSHSIASSFYLEESDLKALLAPGCFYAPHACLEIVVFTGRKGSHCGVGIKRQQIGTFKLEVGPEWGEKKPVILFHGWIGIGKNKQESGKPGAELHLRVKLDPDPRYVFQFEDVATSSPQIVQLQGTIKQPIFSCKFSRDRVSQVDPLSTYWSGSADSSEQETERRERKGWKVKIHDLSGSAVAAAFITTPFVPSTGCDWVARSNPGAWLIVRPDACRPESWQPWGKLEAWRERGIRDSICCRFHLLSEGQDGGELLMSEIFINAEKGGEFFIDTDRQVRAAATTPIPSPQSSGDFAALAPAVGGFVMSCRVQGEGKSSKPLVQLAIRHITCVEDAAIFMALAAAVDLSIEACRPFRRKFRRGNCHSL
;
A
#
# COMPACT_ATOMS: atom_id res chain seq x y z
N MET A 1 22.23 0.74 -11.67
CA MET A 1 20.86 0.20 -11.66
C MET A 1 20.09 0.99 -12.71
N ASP A 2 19.38 0.31 -13.61
CA ASP A 2 18.68 0.96 -14.72
C ASP A 2 17.16 0.97 -14.52
N PRO A 3 16.52 2.15 -14.53
CA PRO A 3 15.10 2.22 -14.25
C PRO A 3 14.21 1.95 -15.45
N GLN A 4 13.00 1.49 -15.16
CA GLN A 4 11.91 1.35 -16.10
C GLN A 4 11.01 2.60 -16.07
N ALA A 5 10.39 2.90 -17.21
CA ALA A 5 9.47 4.02 -17.35
C ALA A 5 8.11 3.68 -16.75
N PHE A 6 7.66 4.51 -15.81
CA PHE A 6 6.32 4.50 -15.26
C PHE A 6 5.80 5.94 -15.26
N ILE A 7 4.48 6.09 -15.29
CA ILE A 7 3.82 7.38 -15.30
C ILE A 7 2.82 7.44 -14.14
N ARG A 8 2.81 8.56 -13.43
CA ARG A 8 1.82 8.85 -12.40
C ARG A 8 0.80 9.84 -12.93
N LEU A 9 -0.46 9.42 -12.99
CA LEU A 9 -1.61 10.28 -13.23
C LEU A 9 -2.19 10.72 -11.89
N SER A 10 -2.08 12.01 -11.59
CA SER A 10 -2.60 12.63 -10.36
C SER A 10 -3.83 13.49 -10.66
N ILE A 11 -4.88 13.29 -9.87
CA ILE A 11 -6.11 14.09 -9.88
C ILE A 11 -6.15 14.84 -8.55
N GLY A 12 -6.13 16.16 -8.61
CA GLY A 12 -6.03 17.03 -7.45
C GLY A 12 -6.92 18.27 -7.54
N SER A 13 -6.82 19.11 -6.51
CA SER A 13 -7.49 20.42 -6.45
C SER A 13 -9.00 20.34 -6.73
N LEU A 14 -9.66 19.30 -6.22
CA LEU A 14 -11.10 19.13 -6.42
C LEU A 14 -11.87 20.24 -5.71
N GLY A 15 -12.83 20.85 -6.41
CA GLY A 15 -13.74 21.82 -5.83
C GLY A 15 -15.05 21.88 -6.60
N LEU A 16 -16.18 22.02 -5.93
CA LEU A 16 -17.49 22.03 -6.57
C LEU A 16 -18.19 23.37 -6.34
N ARG A 17 -18.70 23.98 -7.41
CA ARG A 17 -19.61 25.13 -7.36
C ARG A 17 -20.97 24.68 -7.85
N ILE A 18 -21.99 24.91 -7.05
CA ILE A 18 -23.39 24.66 -7.43
C ILE A 18 -24.11 26.01 -7.40
N PRO A 19 -24.56 26.54 -8.54
CA PRO A 19 -25.33 27.79 -8.56
C PRO A 19 -26.69 27.66 -7.87
N GLY A 20 -27.10 28.71 -7.15
CA GLY A 20 -28.35 28.77 -6.35
C GLY A 20 -29.61 28.76 -7.22
N PRO A 21 -30.72 28.11 -6.75
CA PRO A 21 -31.38 28.37 -5.46
C PRO A 21 -31.35 27.21 -4.43
N ALA A 22 -30.54 26.17 -4.63
CA ALA A 22 -30.45 25.02 -3.72
C ALA A 22 -29.92 25.35 -2.30
N LEU A 23 -29.34 26.53 -2.10
CA LEU A 23 -28.91 27.05 -0.79
C LEU A 23 -30.01 27.81 -0.02
N ASN A 24 -31.15 28.14 -0.65
CA ASN A 24 -32.21 28.91 0.03
C ASN A 24 -33.03 28.09 1.04
N ALA A 25 -32.85 26.78 1.11
CA ALA A 25 -33.36 25.99 2.24
C ALA A 25 -32.59 26.27 3.55
N ALA A 26 -31.37 26.84 3.48
CA ALA A 26 -30.56 27.20 4.64
C ALA A 26 -30.87 28.60 5.22
N LYS A 27 -31.74 29.39 4.56
CA LYS A 27 -32.23 30.67 5.08
C LYS A 27 -33.44 30.52 6.01
N SER A 28 -34.01 29.32 6.12
CA SER A 28 -34.82 28.93 7.27
C SER A 28 -33.82 28.52 8.36
N GLY A 29 -33.74 29.30 9.44
CA GLY A 29 -32.69 29.28 10.46
C GLY A 29 -32.51 27.97 11.24
N ILE A 30 -32.12 26.90 10.57
CA ILE A 30 -31.69 25.62 11.13
C ILE A 30 -30.42 25.25 10.35
N HIS A 31 -29.31 25.03 11.07
CA HIS A 31 -28.00 24.66 10.51
C HIS A 31 -28.10 23.52 9.48
N ALA A 32 -28.29 23.85 8.20
CA ALA A 32 -28.24 22.91 7.10
C ALA A 32 -26.77 22.62 6.79
N VAL A 33 -26.21 21.62 7.45
CA VAL A 33 -24.90 21.08 7.09
C VAL A 33 -24.94 20.72 5.60
N PRO A 34 -24.07 21.30 4.75
CA PRO A 34 -24.09 20.99 3.33
C PRO A 34 -23.92 19.48 3.15
N SER A 35 -24.79 18.87 2.35
CA SER A 35 -24.72 17.44 2.06
C SER A 35 -23.34 17.11 1.51
N PRO A 36 -22.65 16.08 2.05
CA PRO A 36 -21.31 15.73 1.60
C PRO A 36 -21.35 15.38 0.11
N CYS A 37 -20.49 16.03 -0.67
CA CYS A 37 -20.29 15.71 -2.08
C CYS A 37 -19.14 14.72 -2.21
N SER A 38 -19.31 13.73 -3.07
CA SER A 38 -18.30 12.71 -3.36
C SER A 38 -18.17 12.52 -4.85
N CYS A 39 -17.00 12.13 -5.32
CA CYS A 39 -16.78 11.74 -6.70
C CYS A 39 -16.30 10.30 -6.81
N GLU A 40 -16.64 9.66 -7.92
CA GLU A 40 -15.99 8.44 -8.38
C GLU A 40 -15.07 8.79 -9.54
N ILE A 41 -13.80 8.40 -9.41
CA ILE A 41 -12.74 8.63 -10.37
C ILE A 41 -12.44 7.27 -11.02
N ARG A 42 -12.65 7.21 -12.34
CA ARG A 42 -12.64 5.97 -13.12
C ARG A 42 -11.64 6.09 -14.27
N LEU A 43 -10.80 5.09 -14.40
CA LEU A 43 -9.90 4.90 -15.53
C LEU A 43 -10.03 3.45 -15.99
N ARG A 44 -10.18 3.23 -17.30
CA ARG A 44 -10.36 1.88 -17.87
C ARG A 44 -9.20 0.97 -17.44
N GLY A 45 -9.50 -0.23 -16.95
CA GLY A 45 -8.49 -1.20 -16.49
C GLY A 45 -8.05 -1.01 -15.04
N PHE A 46 -8.45 0.07 -14.37
CA PHE A 46 -8.08 0.37 -12.99
C PHE A 46 -9.28 0.32 -12.04
N PRO A 47 -9.07 0.01 -10.75
CA PRO A 47 -10.13 0.05 -9.75
C PRO A 47 -10.65 1.48 -9.56
N VAL A 48 -11.97 1.61 -9.41
CA VAL A 48 -12.64 2.90 -9.18
C VAL A 48 -12.20 3.46 -7.83
N GLN A 49 -11.72 4.70 -7.82
CA GLN A 49 -11.36 5.42 -6.59
C GLN A 49 -12.48 6.40 -6.22
N THR A 50 -12.75 6.56 -4.93
CA THR A 50 -13.77 7.51 -4.43
C THR A 50 -13.09 8.58 -3.58
N SER A 51 -13.46 9.84 -3.76
CA SER A 51 -12.95 10.96 -2.96
C SER A 51 -14.08 11.91 -2.56
N SER A 52 -13.93 12.60 -1.43
CA SER A 52 -14.76 13.76 -1.10
C SER A 52 -14.47 14.91 -2.06
N VAL A 53 -15.46 15.76 -2.29
CA VAL A 53 -15.33 16.98 -3.09
C VAL A 53 -15.81 18.16 -2.24
N PRO A 54 -14.93 19.12 -1.91
CA PRO A 54 -15.33 20.28 -1.11
C PRO A 54 -16.24 21.21 -1.93
N LEU A 55 -17.27 21.73 -1.29
CA LEU A 55 -18.14 22.76 -1.87
C LEU A 55 -17.46 24.13 -1.70
N VAL A 56 -17.29 24.86 -2.80
CA VAL A 56 -16.63 26.17 -2.83
C VAL A 56 -17.70 27.25 -2.96
N SER A 57 -17.95 27.98 -1.87
CA SER A 57 -19.03 28.98 -1.80
C SER A 57 -18.62 30.38 -2.29
N SER A 58 -17.32 30.68 -2.37
CA SER A 58 -16.80 31.98 -2.82
C SER A 58 -16.18 31.88 -4.23
N PRO A 59 -16.46 32.83 -5.14
CA PRO A 59 -15.85 32.88 -6.46
C PRO A 59 -14.33 33.12 -6.42
N GLU A 60 -13.81 33.68 -5.33
CA GLU A 60 -12.37 33.99 -5.12
C GLU A 60 -11.60 32.85 -4.44
N ALA A 61 -12.31 31.89 -3.82
CA ALA A 61 -11.67 30.76 -3.18
C ALA A 61 -11.11 29.79 -4.23
N THR A 62 -9.79 29.65 -4.26
CA THR A 62 -9.08 28.67 -5.07
C THR A 62 -8.91 27.38 -4.27
N PRO A 63 -9.25 26.21 -4.84
CA PRO A 63 -8.97 24.93 -4.19
C PRO A 63 -7.47 24.75 -3.97
N ASP A 64 -7.11 24.04 -2.91
CA ASP A 64 -5.70 23.77 -2.60
C ASP A 64 -4.99 23.12 -3.80
N SER A 65 -3.97 23.82 -4.31
CA SER A 65 -3.18 23.46 -5.48
C SER A 65 -2.28 22.24 -5.26
N HIS A 66 -2.03 21.89 -3.99
CA HIS A 66 -1.20 20.75 -3.59
C HIS A 66 -2.02 19.53 -3.17
N SER A 67 -3.34 19.66 -3.02
CA SER A 67 -4.21 18.55 -2.67
C SER A 67 -4.31 17.51 -3.80
N ILE A 68 -4.06 16.24 -3.48
CA ILE A 68 -4.20 15.11 -4.40
C ILE A 68 -5.35 14.23 -3.90
N ALA A 69 -6.41 14.13 -4.71
CA ALA A 69 -7.58 13.32 -4.40
C ALA A 69 -7.37 11.84 -4.79
N SER A 70 -6.69 11.60 -5.91
CA SER A 70 -6.47 10.26 -6.46
C SER A 70 -5.20 10.21 -7.31
N SER A 71 -4.54 9.06 -7.31
CA SER A 71 -3.36 8.77 -8.12
C SER A 71 -3.51 7.40 -8.79
N PHE A 72 -3.19 7.32 -10.08
CA PHE A 72 -3.01 6.07 -10.82
C PHE A 72 -1.57 5.97 -11.27
N TYR A 73 -1.03 4.75 -11.26
CA TYR A 73 0.33 4.46 -11.70
C TYR A 73 0.23 3.54 -12.91
N LEU A 74 0.81 3.97 -14.02
CA LEU A 74 0.68 3.33 -15.32
C LEU A 74 2.03 2.75 -15.73
N GLU A 75 2.05 1.47 -16.07
CA GLU A 75 3.13 0.83 -16.81
C GLU A 75 3.03 1.13 -18.31
N GLU A 76 4.10 0.86 -19.06
CA GLU A 76 4.10 1.02 -20.51
C GLU A 76 3.03 0.16 -21.19
N SER A 77 2.77 -1.04 -20.65
CA SER A 77 1.70 -1.95 -21.08
C SER A 77 0.31 -1.35 -20.85
N ASP A 78 0.08 -0.75 -19.68
CA ASP A 78 -1.19 -0.09 -19.33
C ASP A 78 -1.48 1.07 -20.27
N LEU A 79 -0.47 1.90 -20.54
CA LEU A 79 -0.60 3.02 -21.46
C LEU A 79 -0.92 2.54 -22.88
N LYS A 80 -0.23 1.50 -23.37
CA LYS A 80 -0.53 0.87 -24.67
C LYS A 80 -1.97 0.37 -24.71
N ALA A 81 -2.47 -0.25 -23.63
CA ALA A 81 -3.84 -0.74 -23.54
C ALA A 81 -4.88 0.40 -23.50
N LEU A 82 -4.56 1.54 -22.89
CA LEU A 82 -5.42 2.72 -22.86
C LEU A 82 -5.49 3.43 -24.22
N LEU A 83 -4.38 3.47 -24.96
CA LEU A 83 -4.28 4.06 -26.30
C LEU A 83 -4.83 3.15 -27.40
N ALA A 84 -4.93 1.84 -27.13
CA ALA A 84 -5.50 0.89 -28.07
C ALA A 84 -6.99 1.21 -28.35
N PRO A 85 -7.43 1.20 -29.62
CA PRO A 85 -8.84 1.40 -29.96
C PRO A 85 -9.74 0.39 -29.23
N GLY A 86 -10.84 0.87 -28.65
CA GLY A 86 -11.84 -0.01 -28.05
C GLY A 86 -12.59 -0.82 -29.10
N CYS A 87 -13.01 -2.05 -28.76
CA CYS A 87 -13.98 -2.79 -29.56
C CYS A 87 -15.40 -2.27 -29.29
N PHE A 88 -16.12 -1.87 -30.35
CA PHE A 88 -17.50 -1.32 -30.35
C PHE A 88 -17.71 0.03 -29.63
N TYR A 89 -18.44 0.96 -30.28
CA TYR A 89 -19.04 2.24 -29.85
C TYR A 89 -18.29 3.21 -28.89
N ALA A 90 -17.11 2.89 -28.37
CA ALA A 90 -16.30 3.75 -27.51
C ALA A 90 -14.83 3.74 -28.00
N PRO A 91 -14.48 4.65 -28.92
CA PRO A 91 -13.23 4.58 -29.69
C PRO A 91 -11.97 4.77 -28.82
N HIS A 92 -12.02 5.59 -27.77
CA HIS A 92 -10.87 5.91 -26.92
C HIS A 92 -11.15 5.70 -25.42
N ALA A 93 -10.13 5.29 -24.66
CA ALA A 93 -10.21 5.29 -23.20
C ALA A 93 -10.31 6.73 -22.68
N CYS A 94 -10.99 6.93 -21.56
CA CYS A 94 -11.08 8.24 -20.92
C CYS A 94 -10.96 8.11 -19.40
N LEU A 95 -10.41 9.16 -18.78
CA LEU A 95 -10.57 9.43 -17.36
C LEU A 95 -11.96 10.04 -17.16
N GLU A 96 -12.80 9.36 -16.37
CA GLU A 96 -14.15 9.83 -16.03
C GLU A 96 -14.22 10.16 -14.54
N ILE A 97 -14.73 11.35 -14.21
CA ILE A 97 -14.97 11.79 -12.84
C ILE A 97 -16.45 12.10 -12.70
N VAL A 98 -17.17 11.27 -11.94
CA VAL A 98 -18.62 11.42 -11.72
C VAL A 98 -18.84 11.98 -10.34
N VAL A 99 -19.51 13.13 -10.25
CA VAL A 99 -19.77 13.84 -8.98
C VAL A 99 -21.18 13.56 -8.51
N PHE A 100 -21.32 13.30 -7.22
CA PHE A 100 -22.57 12.95 -6.57
C PHE A 100 -22.80 13.77 -5.30
N THR A 101 -24.06 14.05 -5.01
CA THR A 101 -24.54 14.60 -3.74
C THR A 101 -25.32 13.55 -2.94
N GLY A 102 -25.30 13.68 -1.62
CA GLY A 102 -25.98 12.79 -0.68
C GLY A 102 -25.11 11.64 -0.16
N ARG A 103 -25.58 10.99 0.90
CA ARG A 103 -24.85 9.89 1.56
C ARG A 103 -25.08 8.57 0.82
N LYS A 104 -24.02 7.76 0.69
CA LYS A 104 -24.15 6.37 0.21
C LYS A 104 -24.87 5.56 1.30
N GLY A 105 -26.05 5.02 0.99
CA GLY A 105 -26.83 4.23 1.95
C GLY A 105 -26.07 2.97 2.39
N SER A 106 -25.98 2.75 3.70
CA SER A 106 -25.65 1.45 4.30
C SER A 106 -26.92 0.59 4.33
N HIS A 107 -26.77 -0.72 4.27
CA HIS A 107 -27.80 -1.74 4.07
C HIS A 107 -29.15 -1.54 4.83
N CYS A 108 -30.20 -2.10 4.21
CA CYS A 108 -31.59 -2.26 4.66
C CYS A 108 -32.55 -1.06 4.44
N GLY A 109 -33.28 -1.10 3.31
CA GLY A 109 -34.62 -0.52 3.12
C GLY A 109 -34.78 0.99 3.38
N VAL A 110 -34.93 1.78 2.30
CA VAL A 110 -35.22 3.24 2.30
C VAL A 110 -34.00 4.15 2.56
N GLY A 111 -32.96 4.02 1.74
CA GLY A 111 -31.86 4.99 1.70
C GLY A 111 -32.14 6.18 0.77
N ILE A 112 -31.80 7.40 1.21
CA ILE A 112 -31.76 8.61 0.36
C ILE A 112 -30.87 8.30 -0.86
N LYS A 113 -31.45 8.33 -2.06
CA LYS A 113 -30.73 8.00 -3.30
C LYS A 113 -29.61 9.03 -3.51
N ARG A 114 -28.37 8.53 -3.63
CA ARG A 114 -27.21 9.31 -4.09
C ARG A 114 -27.55 9.88 -5.48
N GLN A 115 -27.54 11.21 -5.62
CA GLN A 115 -27.91 11.88 -6.87
C GLN A 115 -26.65 12.33 -7.61
N GLN A 116 -26.55 11.98 -8.89
CA GLN A 116 -25.46 12.44 -9.75
C GLN A 116 -25.68 13.93 -10.11
N ILE A 117 -24.66 14.75 -9.83
CA ILE A 117 -24.62 16.17 -10.18
C ILE A 117 -24.14 16.32 -11.63
N GLY A 118 -23.09 15.59 -11.99
CA GLY A 118 -22.45 15.76 -13.28
C GLY A 118 -21.27 14.82 -13.52
N THR A 119 -20.72 14.90 -14.72
CA THR A 119 -19.58 14.08 -15.15
C THR A 119 -18.57 14.94 -15.91
N PHE A 120 -17.30 14.80 -15.52
CA PHE A 120 -16.14 15.25 -16.30
C PHE A 120 -15.54 14.05 -17.04
N LYS A 121 -15.12 14.27 -18.29
CA LYS A 121 -14.42 13.27 -19.12
C LYS A 121 -13.20 13.91 -19.76
N LEU A 122 -12.09 13.20 -19.72
CA LEU A 122 -10.84 13.56 -20.38
C LEU A 122 -10.35 12.35 -21.18
N GLU A 123 -10.18 12.52 -22.49
CA GLU A 123 -9.71 11.46 -23.36
C GLU A 123 -8.24 11.15 -23.11
N VAL A 124 -7.86 9.88 -23.27
CA VAL A 124 -6.46 9.47 -23.24
C VAL A 124 -5.85 9.73 -24.60
N GLY A 125 -4.87 10.62 -24.66
CA GLY A 125 -4.15 10.98 -25.88
C GLY A 125 -2.67 10.55 -25.87
N PRO A 126 -1.97 10.71 -27.00
CA PRO A 126 -0.56 10.33 -27.13
C PRO A 126 0.36 11.08 -26.16
N GLU A 127 -0.04 12.27 -25.69
CA GLU A 127 0.69 13.06 -24.70
C GLU A 127 0.88 12.33 -23.37
N TRP A 128 0.10 11.28 -23.11
CA TRP A 128 0.24 10.44 -21.92
C TRP A 128 1.51 9.61 -21.91
N GLY A 129 2.12 9.37 -23.07
CA GLY A 129 3.40 8.67 -23.20
C GLY A 129 4.63 9.56 -23.14
N GLU A 130 4.46 10.87 -23.02
CA GLU A 130 5.59 11.79 -22.98
C GLU A 130 6.37 11.64 -21.66
N LYS A 131 7.70 11.55 -21.74
CA LYS A 131 8.58 11.42 -20.57
C LYS A 131 8.81 12.74 -19.83
N LYS A 132 7.84 13.64 -19.88
CA LYS A 132 7.91 14.97 -19.25
C LYS A 132 6.64 15.22 -18.43
N PRO A 133 6.71 16.03 -17.38
CA PRO A 133 5.51 16.45 -16.66
C PRO A 133 4.55 17.23 -17.58
N VAL A 134 3.28 16.82 -17.61
CA VAL A 134 2.24 17.47 -18.42
C VAL A 134 1.00 17.74 -17.57
N ILE A 135 0.44 18.94 -17.66
CA ILE A 135 -0.87 19.26 -17.08
C ILE A 135 -1.89 19.12 -18.20
N LEU A 136 -2.73 18.08 -18.11
CA LEU A 136 -3.76 17.81 -19.11
C LEU A 136 -4.98 18.72 -18.93
N PHE A 137 -5.28 19.09 -17.69
CA PHE A 137 -6.38 19.98 -17.36
C PHE A 137 -6.13 20.70 -16.04
N HIS A 138 -6.46 21.98 -15.98
CA HIS A 138 -6.43 22.77 -14.75
C HIS A 138 -7.44 23.92 -14.83
N GLY A 139 -8.45 23.91 -13.95
CA GLY A 139 -9.42 25.00 -13.85
C GLY A 139 -10.84 24.52 -13.57
N TRP A 140 -11.80 25.44 -13.72
CA TRP A 140 -13.23 25.19 -13.56
C TRP A 140 -13.86 24.71 -14.87
N ILE A 141 -14.75 23.71 -14.79
CA ILE A 141 -15.51 23.21 -15.95
C ILE A 141 -16.94 22.81 -15.57
N GLY A 142 -17.91 23.13 -16.43
CA GLY A 142 -19.31 22.74 -16.25
C GLY A 142 -19.52 21.22 -16.45
N ILE A 143 -20.09 20.55 -15.45
CA ILE A 143 -20.26 19.09 -15.41
C ILE A 143 -21.72 18.61 -15.57
N GLY A 144 -22.71 19.51 -15.63
CA GLY A 144 -24.14 19.19 -15.74
C GLY A 144 -24.66 18.99 -17.18
N LYS A 145 -25.82 18.32 -17.31
CA LYS A 145 -26.48 18.05 -18.61
C LYS A 145 -27.10 19.28 -19.29
N ASN A 146 -27.31 20.38 -18.56
CA ASN A 146 -27.99 21.57 -19.08
C ASN A 146 -27.03 22.51 -19.83
N LYS A 147 -26.25 21.99 -20.79
CA LYS A 147 -25.26 22.80 -21.50
C LYS A 147 -25.86 23.83 -22.49
N GLN A 148 -27.17 23.80 -22.81
CA GLN A 148 -27.69 24.66 -23.90
C GLN A 148 -29.14 25.19 -23.83
N GLU A 149 -30.04 24.75 -22.93
CA GLU A 149 -31.47 25.12 -23.05
C GLU A 149 -32.02 26.09 -22.00
N SER A 150 -31.30 26.38 -20.92
CA SER A 150 -31.75 27.36 -19.92
C SER A 150 -30.56 28.17 -19.46
N GLY A 151 -30.57 29.49 -19.65
CA GLY A 151 -29.49 30.44 -19.29
C GLY A 151 -29.15 30.55 -17.79
N LYS A 152 -29.32 29.47 -17.02
CA LYS A 152 -28.85 29.33 -15.64
C LYS A 152 -27.44 28.70 -15.67
N PRO A 153 -26.48 29.21 -14.87
CA PRO A 153 -25.20 28.54 -14.73
C PRO A 153 -25.43 27.10 -14.23
N GLY A 154 -24.71 26.14 -14.78
CA GLY A 154 -24.72 24.75 -14.33
C GLY A 154 -23.74 24.53 -13.18
N ALA A 155 -23.73 23.33 -12.58
CA ALA A 155 -22.69 22.98 -11.61
C ALA A 155 -21.31 22.94 -12.29
N GLU A 156 -20.31 23.52 -11.63
CA GLU A 156 -18.92 23.57 -12.08
C GLU A 156 -18.02 22.76 -11.16
N LEU A 157 -17.08 22.03 -11.75
CA LEU A 157 -16.05 21.28 -11.05
C LEU A 157 -14.70 21.93 -11.34
N HIS A 158 -13.96 22.27 -10.29
CA HIS A 158 -12.54 22.54 -10.38
C HIS A 158 -11.78 21.23 -10.19
N LEU A 159 -10.75 21.03 -11.01
CA LEU A 159 -9.81 19.94 -10.85
C LEU A 159 -8.50 20.26 -11.54
N ARG A 160 -7.46 19.56 -11.13
CA ARG A 160 -6.17 19.48 -11.80
C ARG A 160 -5.90 18.04 -12.17
N VAL A 161 -5.63 17.78 -13.45
CA VAL A 161 -5.19 16.48 -13.95
C VAL A 161 -3.76 16.63 -14.46
N LYS A 162 -2.83 15.92 -13.83
CA LYS A 162 -1.40 16.02 -14.08
C LYS A 162 -0.80 14.65 -14.33
N LEU A 163 0.08 14.55 -15.32
CA LEU A 163 0.96 13.42 -15.57
C LEU A 163 2.37 13.79 -15.13
N ASP A 164 3.01 12.90 -14.38
CA ASP A 164 4.40 13.02 -13.96
C ASP A 164 5.17 11.73 -14.31
N PRO A 165 6.40 11.84 -14.84
CA PRO A 165 7.31 10.70 -14.92
C PRO A 165 7.57 10.15 -13.51
N ASP A 166 7.43 8.84 -13.35
CA ASP A 166 7.61 8.15 -12.07
C ASP A 166 8.55 6.95 -12.18
N PRO A 167 9.78 7.12 -12.71
CA PRO A 167 10.62 5.99 -13.09
C PRO A 167 10.98 5.11 -11.87
N ARG A 168 11.03 3.79 -12.09
CA ARG A 168 11.15 2.79 -11.02
C ARG A 168 12.19 1.73 -11.31
N TYR A 169 12.85 1.24 -10.27
CA TYR A 169 13.59 -0.02 -10.34
C TYR A 169 12.63 -1.19 -10.10
N VAL A 170 12.79 -2.26 -10.89
CA VAL A 170 11.98 -3.48 -10.76
C VAL A 170 12.92 -4.63 -10.42
N PHE A 171 12.67 -5.28 -9.29
CA PHE A 171 13.44 -6.43 -8.82
C PHE A 171 12.57 -7.67 -8.74
N GLN A 172 13.19 -8.83 -8.91
CA GLN A 172 12.55 -10.11 -8.73
C GLN A 172 13.46 -11.04 -7.94
N PHE A 173 12.90 -11.71 -6.94
CA PHE A 173 13.55 -12.84 -6.28
C PHE A 173 13.51 -14.03 -7.23
N GLU A 174 14.66 -14.66 -7.48
CA GLU A 174 14.74 -15.77 -8.44
C GLU A 174 14.03 -17.04 -7.96
N ASP A 175 13.85 -17.17 -6.64
CA ASP A 175 13.16 -18.28 -5.99
C ASP A 175 12.53 -17.83 -4.66
N VAL A 176 11.95 -18.78 -3.91
CA VAL A 176 11.33 -18.55 -2.60
C VAL A 176 12.33 -17.98 -1.60
N ALA A 177 11.95 -16.99 -0.79
CA ALA A 177 12.85 -16.33 0.15
C ALA A 177 13.57 -17.31 1.12
N THR A 178 12.93 -18.42 1.49
CA THR A 178 13.52 -19.46 2.35
C THR A 178 14.64 -20.26 1.71
N SER A 179 14.77 -20.29 0.38
CA SER A 179 15.85 -20.98 -0.34
C SER A 179 17.13 -20.14 -0.49
N SER A 180 17.16 -18.92 0.09
CA SER A 180 18.28 -17.98 -0.03
C SER A 180 18.59 -17.61 -1.50
N PRO A 181 17.61 -17.05 -2.24
CA PRO A 181 17.72 -16.80 -3.68
C PRO A 181 18.60 -15.59 -4.00
N GLN A 182 19.03 -15.48 -5.26
CA GLN A 182 19.48 -14.20 -5.80
C GLN A 182 18.29 -13.26 -6.05
N ILE A 183 18.56 -11.97 -6.01
CA ILE A 183 17.61 -10.92 -6.35
C ILE A 183 18.15 -10.19 -7.57
N VAL A 184 17.39 -10.27 -8.66
CA VAL A 184 17.75 -9.71 -9.95
C VAL A 184 16.96 -8.43 -10.22
N GLN A 185 17.62 -7.42 -10.75
CA GLN A 185 16.97 -6.29 -11.40
C GLN A 185 16.48 -6.73 -12.79
N LEU A 186 15.22 -6.43 -13.08
CA LEU A 186 14.58 -6.68 -14.38
C LEU A 186 14.74 -5.44 -15.27
N GLN A 187 15.24 -5.63 -16.48
CA GLN A 187 15.34 -4.60 -17.51
C GLN A 187 14.86 -5.18 -18.84
N GLY A 188 13.56 -5.05 -19.10
CA GLY A 188 12.94 -5.72 -20.25
C GLY A 188 13.08 -7.24 -20.13
N THR A 189 13.82 -7.85 -21.04
CA THR A 189 14.11 -9.30 -21.04
C THR A 189 15.39 -9.66 -20.27
N ILE A 190 16.20 -8.67 -19.88
CA ILE A 190 17.48 -8.86 -19.19
C ILE A 190 17.23 -8.98 -17.68
N LYS A 191 17.90 -9.95 -17.06
CA LYS A 191 17.94 -10.13 -15.60
C LYS A 191 19.37 -9.94 -15.12
N GLN A 192 19.59 -8.96 -14.25
CA GLN A 192 20.90 -8.65 -13.69
C GLN A 192 20.90 -8.91 -12.18
N PRO A 193 21.73 -9.80 -11.64
CA PRO A 193 21.83 -9.99 -10.20
C PRO A 193 22.39 -8.74 -9.53
N ILE A 194 21.73 -8.26 -8.48
CA ILE A 194 22.15 -7.09 -7.69
C ILE A 194 22.38 -7.47 -6.22
N PHE A 195 21.57 -8.39 -5.69
CA PHE A 195 21.69 -8.85 -4.31
C PHE A 195 21.60 -10.36 -4.20
N SER A 196 22.02 -10.88 -3.05
CA SER A 196 21.70 -12.24 -2.60
C SER A 196 20.93 -12.20 -1.28
N CYS A 197 19.89 -13.02 -1.19
CA CYS A 197 19.12 -13.22 0.03
C CYS A 197 19.70 -14.42 0.79
N LYS A 198 19.89 -14.29 2.10
CA LYS A 198 20.26 -15.39 2.98
C LYS A 198 19.22 -15.53 4.08
N PHE A 199 18.45 -16.60 4.02
CA PHE A 199 17.52 -16.98 5.07
C PHE A 199 18.21 -17.87 6.10
N SER A 200 17.99 -17.58 7.38
CA SER A 200 18.39 -18.43 8.48
C SER A 200 17.27 -18.56 9.51
N ARG A 201 17.27 -19.71 10.19
CA ARG A 201 16.44 -19.98 11.34
C ARG A 201 17.37 -20.25 12.50
N ASP A 202 17.46 -19.31 13.44
CA ASP A 202 18.29 -19.51 14.62
C ASP A 202 17.70 -20.67 15.42
N ARG A 203 18.45 -21.78 15.44
CA ARG A 203 18.23 -22.87 16.38
C ARG A 203 18.76 -22.36 17.70
N VAL A 204 17.93 -22.31 18.73
CA VAL A 204 18.45 -22.22 20.09
C VAL A 204 19.14 -23.56 20.35
N SER A 205 20.45 -23.65 20.11
CA SER A 205 21.26 -24.81 20.49
C SER A 205 22.57 -24.36 21.14
N GLN A 206 22.67 -24.68 22.44
CA GLN A 206 23.87 -24.91 23.24
C GLN A 206 24.94 -23.81 23.32
N VAL A 207 24.94 -23.09 24.45
CA VAL A 207 26.18 -22.83 25.19
C VAL A 207 25.88 -23.00 26.69
N ASP A 208 26.08 -24.21 27.19
CA ASP A 208 26.59 -24.42 28.56
C ASP A 208 27.34 -25.76 28.59
N PRO A 209 28.67 -25.80 28.82
CA PRO A 209 29.47 -27.04 28.78
C PRO A 209 29.23 -28.02 29.94
N LEU A 210 28.16 -27.86 30.72
CA LEU A 210 27.94 -28.60 31.97
C LEU A 210 26.61 -29.36 32.07
N SER A 211 25.77 -29.40 31.03
CA SER A 211 24.52 -30.18 31.05
C SER A 211 24.67 -31.59 30.46
N THR A 212 25.52 -32.42 31.06
CA THR A 212 25.67 -33.85 30.72
C THR A 212 24.64 -34.76 31.41
N TYR A 213 23.45 -34.25 31.73
CA TYR A 213 22.36 -35.04 32.26
C TYR A 213 21.11 -34.74 31.46
N TRP A 214 20.92 -35.48 30.36
CA TRP A 214 19.65 -35.96 29.80
C TRP A 214 19.91 -36.52 28.40
N SER A 215 20.56 -37.69 28.35
CA SER A 215 20.43 -38.58 27.20
C SER A 215 19.07 -39.27 27.29
N GLY A 216 18.04 -38.59 26.80
CA GLY A 216 16.69 -39.11 26.62
C GLY A 216 16.32 -39.12 25.15
N SER A 217 15.94 -40.30 24.64
CA SER A 217 15.47 -40.60 23.29
C SER A 217 14.78 -39.43 22.56
N ALA A 218 15.26 -39.10 21.36
CA ALA A 218 14.67 -38.12 20.45
C ALA A 218 13.19 -38.47 20.15
N ASP A 219 12.29 -37.79 20.85
CA ASP A 219 10.86 -37.97 20.67
C ASP A 219 10.36 -37.00 19.58
N SER A 220 9.57 -37.54 18.67
CA SER A 220 8.99 -36.85 17.49
C SER A 220 8.14 -35.61 17.81
N SER A 221 7.91 -35.35 19.10
CA SER A 221 7.10 -34.26 19.65
C SER A 221 7.80 -32.90 19.66
N GLU A 222 9.13 -32.85 19.87
CA GLU A 222 9.90 -31.58 19.87
C GLU A 222 10.03 -30.98 18.46
N GLN A 223 10.18 -31.84 17.45
CA GLN A 223 10.20 -31.42 16.05
C GLN A 223 8.81 -30.91 15.58
N GLU A 224 7.72 -31.31 16.25
CA GLU A 224 6.37 -30.81 15.98
C GLU A 224 6.05 -29.49 16.70
N THR A 225 6.55 -29.25 17.91
CA THR A 225 6.44 -27.94 18.58
C THR A 225 7.31 -26.89 17.89
N GLU A 226 8.49 -27.28 17.39
CA GLU A 226 9.37 -26.44 16.58
C GLU A 226 8.75 -26.11 15.19
N ARG A 227 7.90 -26.99 14.63
CA ARG A 227 7.06 -26.66 13.45
C ARG A 227 5.89 -25.73 13.78
N ARG A 228 5.48 -25.67 15.06
CA ARG A 228 4.33 -24.87 15.54
C ARG A 228 4.70 -23.46 15.97
N GLU A 229 5.98 -23.14 16.15
CA GLU A 229 6.41 -21.78 16.48
C GLU A 229 7.37 -21.26 15.41
N ARG A 230 6.92 -20.26 14.65
CA ARG A 230 7.73 -19.60 13.61
C ARG A 230 8.55 -18.48 14.26
N LYS A 231 9.53 -18.93 15.05
CA LYS A 231 10.47 -18.11 15.85
C LYS A 231 11.85 -18.08 15.18
N GLY A 232 12.59 -17.00 15.44
CA GLY A 232 14.01 -16.89 15.08
C GLY A 232 14.30 -16.85 13.59
N TRP A 233 13.33 -16.51 12.74
CA TRP A 233 13.59 -16.32 11.31
C TRP A 233 14.32 -15.01 11.10
N LYS A 234 15.32 -15.08 10.23
CA LYS A 234 16.13 -13.94 9.83
C LYS A 234 16.40 -14.02 8.34
N VAL A 235 16.34 -12.88 7.69
CA VAL A 235 16.78 -12.68 6.31
C VAL A 235 17.86 -11.61 6.32
N LYS A 236 18.97 -11.88 5.65
CA LYS A 236 19.99 -10.88 5.32
C LYS A 236 20.04 -10.70 3.81
N ILE A 237 20.12 -9.45 3.38
CA ILE A 237 20.38 -9.08 2.00
C ILE A 237 21.86 -8.72 1.90
N HIS A 238 22.57 -9.37 0.99
CA HIS A 238 23.97 -9.08 0.72
C HIS A 238 24.10 -8.45 -0.67
N ASP A 239 25.06 -7.54 -0.79
CA ASP A 239 25.47 -6.99 -2.09
C ASP A 239 26.27 -8.04 -2.90
N LEU A 240 26.80 -7.61 -4.05
CA LEU A 240 27.64 -8.46 -4.89
C LEU A 240 29.03 -8.75 -4.29
N SER A 241 29.47 -7.98 -3.28
CA SER A 241 30.72 -8.24 -2.55
C SER A 241 30.54 -9.30 -1.46
N GLY A 242 29.29 -9.65 -1.11
CA GLY A 242 28.96 -10.54 0.00
C GLY A 242 28.78 -9.82 1.34
N SER A 243 28.80 -8.49 1.35
CA SER A 243 28.57 -7.65 2.53
C SER A 243 27.08 -7.58 2.84
N ALA A 244 26.70 -7.75 4.11
CA ALA A 244 25.30 -7.67 4.51
C ALA A 244 24.85 -6.20 4.59
N VAL A 245 24.00 -5.77 3.66
CA VAL A 245 23.59 -4.36 3.47
C VAL A 245 22.18 -4.06 3.98
N ALA A 246 21.39 -5.08 4.28
CA ALA A 246 20.11 -4.95 4.99
C ALA A 246 19.73 -6.28 5.66
N ALA A 247 18.86 -6.24 6.66
CA ALA A 247 18.30 -7.45 7.24
C ALA A 247 16.88 -7.26 7.76
N ALA A 248 16.17 -8.37 7.89
CA ALA A 248 14.89 -8.46 8.57
C ALA A 248 14.95 -9.64 9.56
N PHE A 249 14.51 -9.43 10.79
CA PHE A 249 14.42 -10.51 11.78
C PHE A 249 13.15 -10.42 12.59
N ILE A 250 12.63 -11.58 12.99
CA ILE A 250 11.45 -11.67 13.84
C ILE A 250 11.78 -11.13 15.24
N THR A 251 11.04 -10.11 15.67
CA THR A 251 11.09 -9.58 17.05
C THR A 251 9.93 -10.07 17.89
N THR A 252 8.73 -10.16 17.30
CA THR A 252 7.56 -10.79 17.93
C THR A 252 7.24 -12.09 17.21
N PRO A 253 7.28 -13.23 17.90
CA PRO A 253 7.12 -14.53 17.27
C PRO A 253 5.72 -14.74 16.71
N PHE A 254 5.63 -15.43 15.58
CA PHE A 254 4.35 -15.80 14.98
C PHE A 254 3.81 -17.07 15.66
N VAL A 255 2.87 -16.87 16.58
CA VAL A 255 2.27 -17.92 17.42
C VAL A 255 0.74 -17.81 17.40
N PRO A 256 0.01 -18.92 17.61
CA PRO A 256 -1.45 -18.87 17.64
C PRO A 256 -1.96 -18.01 18.81
N SER A 257 -2.97 -17.18 18.55
CA SER A 257 -3.65 -16.43 19.60
C SER A 257 -4.53 -17.34 20.46
N THR A 258 -4.78 -16.96 21.71
CA THR A 258 -5.62 -17.72 22.65
C THR A 258 -6.97 -18.07 22.04
N GLY A 259 -7.32 -19.36 22.05
CA GLY A 259 -8.59 -19.85 21.48
C GLY A 259 -8.57 -20.11 19.97
N CYS A 260 -7.53 -19.70 19.24
CA CYS A 260 -7.41 -19.84 17.79
C CYS A 260 -6.26 -20.77 17.37
N ASP A 261 -6.24 -21.13 16.09
CA ASP A 261 -5.12 -21.86 15.47
C ASP A 261 -4.35 -20.99 14.47
N TRP A 262 -4.43 -19.66 14.57
CA TRP A 262 -3.72 -18.72 13.70
C TRP A 262 -3.21 -17.51 14.49
N VAL A 263 -2.29 -16.76 13.88
CA VAL A 263 -1.81 -15.46 14.39
C VAL A 263 -2.93 -14.44 14.20
N ALA A 264 -3.60 -14.01 15.27
CA ALA A 264 -4.70 -13.04 15.18
C ALA A 264 -4.23 -11.61 15.51
N ARG A 265 -5.09 -10.63 15.20
CA ARG A 265 -4.83 -9.20 15.46
C ARG A 265 -4.48 -8.89 16.92
N SER A 266 -4.97 -9.69 17.87
CA SER A 266 -4.68 -9.53 19.31
C SER A 266 -3.25 -9.89 19.69
N ASN A 267 -2.53 -10.64 18.86
CA ASN A 267 -1.14 -11.00 19.07
C ASN A 267 -0.41 -11.11 17.70
N PRO A 268 -0.13 -9.98 17.04
CA PRO A 268 0.50 -9.99 15.73
C PRO A 268 1.96 -10.43 15.82
N GLY A 269 2.42 -11.19 14.82
CA GLY A 269 3.85 -11.41 14.63
C GLY A 269 4.50 -10.14 14.10
N ALA A 270 5.79 -9.94 14.39
CA ALA A 270 6.48 -8.71 13.97
C ALA A 270 7.91 -8.99 13.50
N TRP A 271 8.29 -8.26 12.45
CA TRP A 271 9.63 -8.17 11.92
C TRP A 271 10.21 -6.79 12.21
N LEU A 272 11.48 -6.74 12.60
CA LEU A 272 12.28 -5.52 12.59
C LEU A 272 13.16 -5.52 11.34
N ILE A 273 13.03 -4.46 10.55
CA ILE A 273 13.85 -4.19 9.38
C ILE A 273 14.98 -3.27 9.82
N VAL A 274 16.20 -3.65 9.46
CA VAL A 274 17.42 -2.96 9.89
C VAL A 274 18.36 -2.71 8.72
N ARG A 275 19.16 -1.64 8.87
CA ARG A 275 20.30 -1.32 8.00
C ARG A 275 21.60 -1.33 8.81
N PRO A 276 22.77 -1.50 8.18
CA PRO A 276 24.05 -1.33 8.85
C PRO A 276 24.16 0.08 9.45
N ASP A 277 24.74 0.17 10.65
CA ASP A 277 25.06 1.45 11.27
C ASP A 277 26.30 2.08 10.59
N ALA A 278 26.14 3.29 10.06
CA ALA A 278 27.25 4.03 9.42
C ALA A 278 28.36 4.43 10.41
N CYS A 279 28.03 4.62 11.69
CA CYS A 279 28.95 5.05 12.74
C CYS A 279 29.65 3.88 13.43
N ARG A 280 29.07 2.68 13.37
CA ARG A 280 29.55 1.50 14.09
C ARG A 280 29.53 0.26 13.19
N PRO A 281 30.68 -0.08 12.59
CA PRO A 281 30.83 -1.32 11.83
C PRO A 281 30.32 -2.52 12.64
N GLU A 282 29.61 -3.44 11.98
CA GLU A 282 28.99 -4.65 12.56
C GLU A 282 27.72 -4.44 13.40
N SER A 283 27.32 -3.20 13.69
CA SER A 283 26.05 -2.92 14.36
C SER A 283 24.91 -2.62 13.38
N TRP A 284 23.67 -2.79 13.85
CA TRP A 284 22.45 -2.65 13.06
C TRP A 284 21.58 -1.55 13.62
N GLN A 285 21.11 -0.65 12.75
CA GLN A 285 20.14 0.39 13.10
C GLN A 285 18.73 -0.01 12.68
N PRO A 286 17.73 0.19 13.55
CA PRO A 286 16.33 -0.04 13.23
C PRO A 286 15.85 0.97 12.18
N TRP A 287 15.12 0.50 11.18
CA TRP A 287 14.54 1.34 10.13
C TRP A 287 13.01 1.28 10.12
N GLY A 288 12.45 0.09 10.30
CA GLY A 288 11.00 -0.08 10.26
C GLY A 288 10.53 -1.36 10.91
N LYS A 289 9.28 -1.39 11.30
CA LYS A 289 8.62 -2.52 11.95
C LYS A 289 7.44 -2.99 11.10
N LEU A 290 7.47 -4.24 10.66
CA LEU A 290 6.37 -4.89 9.94
C LEU A 290 5.63 -5.85 10.87
N GLU A 291 4.39 -5.52 11.22
CA GLU A 291 3.47 -6.41 11.92
C GLU A 291 2.64 -7.20 10.90
N ALA A 292 2.35 -8.46 11.21
CA ALA A 292 1.48 -9.28 10.39
C ALA A 292 0.62 -10.23 11.22
N TRP A 293 -0.63 -10.38 10.78
CA TRP A 293 -1.60 -11.31 11.36
C TRP A 293 -2.62 -11.75 10.32
N ARG A 294 -3.32 -12.85 10.60
CA ARG A 294 -4.40 -13.37 9.78
C ARG A 294 -5.75 -12.87 10.30
N GLU A 295 -6.58 -12.35 9.42
CA GLU A 295 -7.97 -11.97 9.68
C GLU A 295 -8.90 -12.90 8.89
N ARG A 296 -9.65 -13.72 9.63
CA ARG A 296 -10.65 -14.63 9.08
C ARG A 296 -12.01 -13.94 9.04
N GLY A 297 -12.64 -13.92 7.86
CA GLY A 297 -14.00 -13.45 7.65
C GLY A 297 -14.62 -14.20 6.46
N ILE A 298 -15.46 -13.51 5.67
CA ILE A 298 -15.99 -14.08 4.40
C ILE A 298 -14.84 -14.49 3.47
N ARG A 299 -13.72 -13.76 3.52
CA ARG A 299 -12.48 -14.07 2.84
C ARG A 299 -11.35 -14.09 3.85
N ASP A 300 -10.49 -15.07 3.72
CA ASP A 300 -9.30 -15.18 4.55
C ASP A 300 -8.20 -14.25 4.03
N SER A 301 -7.63 -13.46 4.91
CA SER A 301 -6.64 -12.43 4.56
C SER A 301 -5.55 -12.31 5.60
N ILE A 302 -4.38 -11.86 5.15
CA ILE A 302 -3.22 -11.58 5.98
C ILE A 302 -3.02 -10.07 5.93
N CYS A 303 -3.16 -9.42 7.07
CA CYS A 303 -2.83 -8.02 7.21
C CYS A 303 -1.32 -7.87 7.37
N CYS A 304 -0.73 -6.93 6.63
CA CYS A 304 0.63 -6.48 6.79
C CYS A 304 0.60 -4.98 7.13
N ARG A 305 1.07 -4.63 8.31
CA ARG A 305 1.12 -3.25 8.82
C ARG A 305 2.56 -2.81 9.03
N PHE A 306 3.01 -1.82 8.29
CA PHE A 306 4.38 -1.33 8.33
C PHE A 306 4.46 0.06 8.96
N HIS A 307 5.32 0.19 9.96
CA HIS A 307 5.67 1.46 10.60
C HIS A 307 7.13 1.80 10.27
N LEU A 308 7.37 3.06 9.91
CA LEU A 308 8.71 3.61 9.80
C LEU A 308 9.13 4.15 11.18
N LEU A 309 10.36 3.85 11.59
CA LEU A 309 10.90 4.29 12.86
C LEU A 309 11.66 5.60 12.65
N SER A 310 11.36 6.62 13.44
CA SER A 310 12.08 7.90 13.40
C SER A 310 13.45 7.77 14.07
N GLU A 311 14.47 8.36 13.45
CA GLU A 311 15.86 8.37 13.94
C GLU A 311 16.08 9.40 15.08
N GLY A 312 15.04 10.18 15.44
CA GLY A 312 15.07 11.23 16.47
C GLY A 312 14.80 10.75 17.91
N GLN A 313 15.17 11.60 18.88
CA GLN A 313 15.13 11.35 20.33
C GLN A 313 13.74 10.95 20.90
N ASP A 314 12.65 11.25 20.17
CA ASP A 314 11.27 10.99 20.61
C ASP A 314 10.69 9.62 20.17
N GLY A 315 11.46 8.77 19.48
CA GLY A 315 11.08 7.36 19.25
C GLY A 315 9.72 7.15 18.54
N GLY A 316 9.25 8.13 17.77
CA GLY A 316 7.95 8.07 17.11
C GLY A 316 7.89 7.03 15.99
N GLU A 317 6.84 6.20 16.00
CA GLU A 317 6.51 5.27 14.91
C GLU A 317 5.50 5.94 13.95
N LEU A 318 5.83 6.00 12.66
CA LEU A 318 4.94 6.52 11.62
C LEU A 318 4.31 5.37 10.82
N LEU A 319 2.98 5.22 10.87
CA LEU A 319 2.27 4.22 10.07
C LEU A 319 2.40 4.52 8.57
N MET A 320 3.14 3.69 7.85
CA MET A 320 3.39 3.86 6.42
C MET A 320 2.48 2.99 5.55
N SER A 321 2.03 1.84 6.03
CA SER A 321 1.13 1.01 5.23
C SER A 321 0.36 0.03 6.09
N GLU A 322 -0.90 -0.23 5.73
CA GLU A 322 -1.71 -1.31 6.27
C GLU A 322 -2.52 -1.93 5.13
N ILE A 323 -2.15 -3.16 4.74
CA ILE A 323 -2.71 -3.83 3.56
C ILE A 323 -3.20 -5.22 3.93
N PHE A 324 -4.39 -5.58 3.43
CA PHE A 324 -4.96 -6.92 3.53
C PHE A 324 -4.69 -7.70 2.25
N ILE A 325 -3.83 -8.71 2.36
CA ILE A 325 -3.46 -9.61 1.26
C ILE A 325 -4.33 -10.85 1.35
N ASN A 326 -4.87 -11.34 0.24
CA ASN A 326 -5.66 -12.57 0.27
C ASN A 326 -4.77 -13.78 0.58
N ALA A 327 -5.14 -14.61 1.56
CA ALA A 327 -4.27 -15.70 2.02
C ALA A 327 -4.01 -16.74 0.92
N GLU A 328 -5.02 -17.09 0.10
CA GLU A 328 -4.91 -18.15 -0.91
C GLU A 328 -4.38 -17.65 -2.27
N LYS A 329 -4.80 -16.44 -2.65
CA LYS A 329 -4.47 -15.84 -3.95
C LYS A 329 -3.20 -15.01 -3.91
N GLY A 330 -2.77 -14.58 -2.74
CA GLY A 330 -1.72 -13.57 -2.59
C GLY A 330 -2.26 -12.18 -2.91
N GLY A 331 -1.36 -11.27 -3.27
CA GLY A 331 -1.71 -9.88 -3.54
C GLY A 331 -0.48 -9.00 -3.60
N GLU A 332 -0.70 -7.71 -3.44
CA GLU A 332 0.35 -6.70 -3.49
C GLU A 332 0.36 -5.89 -2.19
N PHE A 333 1.50 -5.87 -1.53
CA PHE A 333 1.81 -4.90 -0.49
C PHE A 333 2.38 -3.65 -1.16
N PHE A 334 1.99 -2.45 -0.74
CA PHE A 334 2.54 -1.22 -1.28
C PHE A 334 2.65 -0.13 -0.22
N ILE A 335 3.55 0.82 -0.45
CA ILE A 335 3.70 2.04 0.34
C ILE A 335 3.51 3.23 -0.61
N ASP A 336 2.53 4.08 -0.29
CA ASP A 336 2.21 5.30 -1.04
C ASP A 336 1.86 6.41 -0.05
N THR A 337 2.70 7.44 0.01
CA THR A 337 2.56 8.52 1.00
C THR A 337 1.35 9.41 0.71
N ASP A 338 0.87 9.51 -0.54
CA ASP A 338 -0.36 10.25 -0.86
C ASP A 338 -1.60 9.60 -0.21
N ARG A 339 -1.59 8.28 -0.08
CA ARG A 339 -2.72 7.52 0.48
C ARG A 339 -2.77 7.66 2.00
N GLN A 340 -1.61 7.76 2.65
CA GLN A 340 -1.54 7.93 4.09
C GLN A 340 -2.03 9.30 4.55
N VAL A 341 -1.64 10.38 3.85
CA VAL A 341 -2.13 11.75 4.15
C VAL A 341 -3.66 11.79 4.07
N ARG A 342 -4.27 11.07 3.13
CA ARG A 342 -5.73 10.94 3.01
C ARG A 342 -6.36 10.16 4.17
N ALA A 343 -5.74 9.06 4.61
CA ALA A 343 -6.24 8.27 5.74
C ALA A 343 -6.18 9.06 7.06
N ALA A 344 -5.10 9.81 7.31
CA ALA A 344 -4.94 10.66 8.49
C ALA A 344 -5.97 11.82 8.54
N ALA A 345 -6.35 12.37 7.39
CA ALA A 345 -7.38 13.42 7.31
C ALA A 345 -8.81 12.93 7.64
N THR A 346 -9.05 11.60 7.67
CA THR A 346 -10.37 11.01 7.96
C THR A 346 -10.59 10.63 9.42
N THR A 347 -9.59 10.75 10.29
CA THR A 347 -9.71 10.51 11.74
C THR A 347 -9.88 11.84 12.50
N PRO A 348 -10.90 12.03 13.34
CA PRO A 348 -11.02 13.23 14.15
C PRO A 348 -9.99 13.17 15.28
N ILE A 349 -8.96 14.01 15.23
CA ILE A 349 -8.00 14.19 16.32
C ILE A 349 -8.13 15.63 16.86
N PRO A 350 -8.06 15.85 18.19
CA PRO A 350 -8.16 17.18 18.78
C PRO A 350 -6.93 18.04 18.41
N SER A 351 -7.18 19.31 18.10
CA SER A 351 -6.29 20.48 18.09
C SER A 351 -4.76 20.27 18.06
N PRO A 352 -4.03 20.75 17.03
CA PRO A 352 -2.58 20.82 17.08
C PRO A 352 -2.15 22.06 17.88
N GLN A 353 -1.55 21.85 19.05
CA GLN A 353 -0.62 22.81 19.64
C GLN A 353 0.78 22.21 19.54
N SER A 354 1.53 22.60 18.52
CA SER A 354 2.98 22.79 18.62
C SER A 354 3.50 23.31 17.29
N SER A 355 3.98 24.55 17.29
CA SER A 355 4.81 25.10 16.22
C SER A 355 6.22 24.56 16.37
N GLY A 356 6.76 23.90 15.34
CA GLY A 356 8.14 23.47 15.31
C GLY A 356 8.49 22.70 14.04
N ASP A 357 9.05 23.41 13.07
CA ASP A 357 10.08 22.99 12.11
C ASP A 357 10.07 21.52 11.64
N PHE A 358 9.02 21.13 10.91
CA PHE A 358 8.93 19.83 10.23
C PHE A 358 9.63 19.80 8.84
N ALA A 359 10.68 20.61 8.67
CA ALA A 359 11.27 20.89 7.36
C ALA A 359 12.41 19.94 6.95
N ALA A 360 12.86 19.01 7.80
CA ALA A 360 14.03 18.19 7.50
C ALA A 360 13.73 16.79 6.91
N LEU A 361 12.50 16.28 6.98
CA LEU A 361 12.12 14.95 6.43
C LEU A 361 10.69 14.88 5.85
N ALA A 362 10.02 16.01 5.62
CA ALA A 362 8.81 16.00 4.81
C ALA A 362 9.20 15.67 3.36
N PRO A 363 8.71 14.58 2.74
CA PRO A 363 9.00 14.34 1.33
C PRO A 363 8.32 15.47 0.56
N ALA A 364 9.13 16.35 -0.02
CA ALA A 364 8.68 17.53 -0.77
C ALA A 364 7.82 17.19 -2.00
N VAL A 365 7.56 15.90 -2.29
CA VAL A 365 6.53 15.42 -3.22
C VAL A 365 6.03 14.05 -2.71
N GLY A 366 4.80 13.96 -2.19
CA GLY A 366 4.16 12.68 -1.83
C GLY A 366 3.96 11.76 -3.05
N GLY A 367 3.79 10.44 -2.85
CA GLY A 367 3.50 9.46 -3.91
C GLY A 367 3.98 8.04 -3.63
N PHE A 368 4.05 7.22 -4.68
CA PHE A 368 4.51 5.83 -4.64
C PHE A 368 5.95 5.73 -4.11
N VAL A 369 6.16 4.78 -3.19
CA VAL A 369 7.48 4.44 -2.63
C VAL A 369 7.89 3.05 -3.11
N MET A 370 7.07 2.03 -2.77
CA MET A 370 7.32 0.65 -3.15
C MET A 370 6.04 -0.13 -3.40
N SER A 371 6.14 -1.21 -4.17
CA SER A 371 5.21 -2.32 -4.12
C SER A 371 5.94 -3.66 -4.13
N CYS A 372 5.33 -4.67 -3.53
CA CYS A 372 5.81 -6.04 -3.45
C CYS A 372 4.64 -6.97 -3.72
N ARG A 373 4.68 -7.69 -4.85
CA ARG A 373 3.68 -8.69 -5.20
C ARG A 373 4.12 -10.06 -4.71
N VAL A 374 3.27 -10.68 -3.90
CA VAL A 374 3.52 -11.98 -3.26
C VAL A 374 2.45 -13.00 -3.65
N GLN A 375 2.82 -14.27 -3.68
CA GLN A 375 1.89 -15.37 -3.94
C GLN A 375 1.20 -15.81 -2.64
N GLY A 376 0.02 -16.40 -2.80
CA GLY A 376 -0.72 -16.97 -1.68
C GLY A 376 -0.13 -18.29 -1.16
N GLU A 377 -0.72 -18.77 -0.09
CA GLU A 377 -0.35 -20.01 0.58
C GLU A 377 -0.28 -21.21 -0.39
N GLY A 378 0.71 -22.08 -0.20
CA GLY A 378 0.92 -23.30 -0.98
C GLY A 378 1.63 -23.09 -2.32
N LYS A 379 1.90 -21.85 -2.74
CA LYS A 379 2.58 -21.54 -4.00
C LYS A 379 4.03 -21.13 -3.76
N SER A 380 4.90 -21.42 -4.73
CA SER A 380 6.27 -20.89 -4.76
C SER A 380 6.21 -19.39 -5.05
N SER A 381 6.41 -18.58 -4.01
CA SER A 381 6.42 -17.12 -4.17
C SER A 381 7.78 -16.66 -4.68
N LYS A 382 7.75 -15.83 -5.72
CA LYS A 382 8.92 -15.13 -6.25
C LYS A 382 8.59 -13.64 -6.20
N PRO A 383 8.82 -12.96 -5.06
CA PRO A 383 8.41 -11.58 -4.89
C PRO A 383 8.88 -10.69 -6.03
N LEU A 384 7.95 -9.95 -6.62
CA LEU A 384 8.22 -8.91 -7.61
C LEU A 384 8.11 -7.55 -6.91
N VAL A 385 9.20 -6.79 -6.90
CA VAL A 385 9.30 -5.54 -6.15
C VAL A 385 9.50 -4.37 -7.10
N GLN A 386 8.70 -3.32 -6.96
CA GLN A 386 8.86 -2.06 -7.68
C GLN A 386 9.27 -0.97 -6.68
N LEU A 387 10.29 -0.17 -6.98
CA LEU A 387 10.78 0.91 -6.13
C LEU A 387 10.89 2.21 -6.93
N ALA A 388 10.28 3.30 -6.45
CA ALA A 388 10.45 4.61 -7.07
C ALA A 388 11.86 5.17 -6.83
N ILE A 389 12.51 5.62 -7.90
CA ILE A 389 13.91 6.09 -7.85
C ILE A 389 14.12 7.26 -6.88
N ARG A 390 13.14 8.15 -6.76
CA ARG A 390 13.23 9.33 -5.87
C ARG A 390 13.48 8.97 -4.40
N HIS A 391 13.25 7.72 -4.00
CA HIS A 391 13.49 7.22 -2.65
C HIS A 391 14.79 6.42 -2.52
N ILE A 392 15.60 6.34 -3.59
CA ILE A 392 16.80 5.52 -3.68
C ILE A 392 17.98 6.42 -4.06
N THR A 393 18.89 6.66 -3.12
CA THR A 393 20.12 7.43 -3.35
C THR A 393 21.32 6.53 -3.63
N CYS A 394 21.33 5.33 -3.05
CA CYS A 394 22.36 4.31 -3.25
C CYS A 394 21.77 2.90 -3.38
N VAL A 395 22.62 1.89 -3.59
CA VAL A 395 22.18 0.50 -3.78
C VAL A 395 21.68 -0.08 -2.44
N GLU A 396 22.27 0.34 -1.33
CA GLU A 396 21.93 -0.06 0.03
C GLU A 396 20.51 0.39 0.40
N ASP A 397 20.07 1.57 -0.07
CA ASP A 397 18.69 2.02 0.08
C ASP A 397 17.72 1.04 -0.58
N ALA A 398 18.04 0.48 -1.76
CA ALA A 398 17.19 -0.53 -2.38
C ALA A 398 17.17 -1.85 -1.59
N ALA A 399 18.30 -2.21 -0.97
CA ALA A 399 18.43 -3.44 -0.18
C ALA A 399 17.48 -3.46 1.04
N ILE A 400 17.24 -2.30 1.67
CA ILE A 400 16.32 -2.22 2.82
C ILE A 400 14.88 -2.58 2.45
N PHE A 401 14.46 -2.17 1.26
CA PHE A 401 13.15 -2.53 0.72
C PHE A 401 13.11 -3.99 0.26
N MET A 402 14.23 -4.57 -0.17
CA MET A 402 14.32 -6.02 -0.43
C MET A 402 14.16 -6.83 0.87
N ALA A 403 14.74 -6.37 1.98
CA ALA A 403 14.56 -7.00 3.29
C ALA A 403 13.09 -6.92 3.74
N LEU A 404 12.44 -5.76 3.56
CA LEU A 404 11.00 -5.60 3.82
C LEU A 404 10.15 -6.50 2.91
N ALA A 405 10.45 -6.58 1.62
CA ALA A 405 9.75 -7.45 0.68
C ALA A 405 9.85 -8.94 1.07
N ALA A 406 11.05 -9.39 1.49
CA ALA A 406 11.25 -10.74 2.02
C ALA A 406 10.44 -10.97 3.31
N ALA A 407 10.38 -9.98 4.21
CA ALA A 407 9.56 -10.07 5.43
C ALA A 407 8.06 -10.16 5.12
N VAL A 408 7.56 -9.41 4.13
CA VAL A 408 6.16 -9.52 3.66
C VAL A 408 5.88 -10.90 3.10
N ASP A 409 6.76 -11.41 2.24
CA ASP A 409 6.61 -12.74 1.63
C ASP A 409 6.60 -13.86 2.68
N LEU A 410 7.58 -13.82 3.59
CA LEU A 410 7.67 -14.78 4.70
C LEU A 410 6.50 -14.66 5.67
N SER A 411 5.87 -13.49 5.79
CA SER A 411 4.67 -13.31 6.61
C SER A 411 3.45 -14.06 6.06
N ILE A 412 3.38 -14.29 4.74
CA ILE A 412 2.34 -15.15 4.15
C ILE A 412 2.48 -16.59 4.64
N GLU A 413 3.70 -17.12 4.65
CA GLU A 413 3.99 -18.42 5.26
C GLU A 413 3.79 -18.36 6.78
N ALA A 414 4.21 -17.28 7.42
CA ALA A 414 4.23 -17.17 8.87
C ALA A 414 2.87 -16.99 9.52
N CYS A 415 1.85 -16.61 8.76
CA CYS A 415 0.45 -16.51 9.21
C CYS A 415 -0.43 -17.70 8.83
N ARG A 416 0.14 -18.76 8.21
CA ARG A 416 -0.60 -20.01 7.95
C ARG A 416 -1.11 -20.64 9.25
N PRO A 417 -2.28 -21.30 9.26
CA PRO A 417 -2.85 -21.85 10.47
C PRO A 417 -1.98 -22.98 11.01
N PHE A 418 -1.81 -23.00 12.32
CA PHE A 418 -1.10 -24.02 13.07
C PHE A 418 -2.00 -25.24 13.17
N ARG A 419 -1.82 -26.23 12.27
CA ARG A 419 -2.63 -27.45 12.28
C ARG A 419 -2.65 -28.08 13.68
N ARG A 420 -3.81 -28.07 14.33
CA ARG A 420 -4.07 -28.91 15.50
C ARG A 420 -4.31 -30.33 14.99
N LYS A 421 -3.39 -31.26 15.28
CA LYS A 421 -3.71 -32.69 15.13
C LYS A 421 -4.91 -32.99 16.05
N PHE A 422 -6.08 -33.24 15.47
CA PHE A 422 -7.14 -33.91 16.22
C PHE A 422 -6.62 -35.31 16.54
N ARG A 423 -6.35 -35.59 17.82
CA ARG A 423 -6.21 -36.98 18.28
C ARG A 423 -7.57 -37.63 18.00
N ARG A 424 -7.65 -38.45 16.95
CA ARG A 424 -8.74 -39.41 16.79
C ARG A 424 -8.62 -40.34 18.00
N GLY A 425 -9.44 -40.12 19.02
CA GLY A 425 -9.59 -41.09 20.10
C GLY A 425 -10.18 -42.34 19.46
N ASN A 426 -9.40 -43.43 19.44
CA ASN A 426 -9.99 -44.75 19.26
C ASN A 426 -10.94 -44.96 20.45
N CYS A 427 -12.24 -44.81 20.23
CA CYS A 427 -13.22 -45.46 21.08
C CYS A 427 -13.06 -46.97 20.84
N HIS A 428 -12.26 -47.63 21.67
CA HIS A 428 -12.43 -49.06 21.88
C HIS A 428 -13.75 -49.22 22.63
N SER A 429 -14.76 -49.72 21.92
CA SER A 429 -15.97 -50.27 22.52
C SER A 429 -15.58 -51.47 23.36
N LEU A 430 -15.85 -51.40 24.67
CA LEU A 430 -15.99 -52.57 25.54
C LEU A 430 -17.44 -53.04 25.49
#